data_AF-A0A2N9P879-F1
#
_entry.id   AF-A0A2N9P879-F1
#
_cell.length_a   1.000
_cell.length_b   1.000
_cell.length_c   1.000
_cell.angle_alpha   90.00
_cell.angle_beta   90.00
_cell.angle_gamma   90.00
#
_symmetry.space_group_name_H-M   'P 1'
#
loop_
_entity.id
_entity.type
_entity.pdbx_description
1 polymer ?
#
loop_
_entity_poly.entity_id
_entity_poly.type
_entity_poly.pdbx_seq_one_letter_code
_entity_poly.pdbx_strand_id
1 'polypeptide(L)'
;MVSDVSIAVLSSMAFWKWKNLNTISNLTKDVIKKICSKVGKNTPIKDENNHNSTNHIEKKKMFDKTTSKVFKIDECKLGDAENVSNDKGTVIVISGKGSKYISNWVVYKTRVYQNMSLDTYKKLNNTNKLPNPEYVTYLSRDAHGDKAKYGKHSELRYGTANETPPGEYYLIPAVSGQTYKMYLSSDGKSPFINGIHGSRGGVAIHQYSPKFAIGCLTTVSGNDTSLVNKLFDFLTDLPLKDDRPVRIILEERQVKEEIWSNPNVGTKKWTGIL
;
A
#
# COMPACT_ATOMS: atom_id res chain seq x y z
N MET A 1 -25.35 9.55 29.22
CA MET A 1 -26.29 8.69 28.47
C MET A 1 -26.11 9.01 27.01
N VAL A 2 -25.97 8.02 26.12
CA VAL A 2 -25.87 8.28 24.67
C VAL A 2 -27.26 8.74 24.21
N SER A 3 -27.38 9.97 23.71
CA SER A 3 -28.65 10.57 23.33
C SER A 3 -29.17 10.09 21.97
N ASP A 4 -28.28 9.59 21.11
CA ASP A 4 -28.60 9.07 19.79
C ASP A 4 -27.69 7.87 19.47
N VAL A 5 -28.32 6.68 19.37
CA VAL A 5 -27.62 5.42 19.10
C VAL A 5 -26.99 5.42 17.71
N SER A 6 -27.66 6.00 16.71
CA SER A 6 -27.14 6.07 15.34
C SER A 6 -25.86 6.90 15.28
N ILE A 7 -25.82 8.04 15.97
CA ILE A 7 -24.62 8.87 16.06
C ILE A 7 -23.49 8.13 16.78
N ALA A 8 -23.79 7.40 17.86
CA ALA A 8 -22.77 6.65 18.58
C ALA A 8 -22.18 5.52 17.74
N VAL A 9 -23.02 4.75 17.04
CA VAL A 9 -22.58 3.69 16.12
C VAL A 9 -21.72 4.29 15.02
N LEU A 10 -22.19 5.33 14.33
CA LEU A 10 -21.43 5.99 13.26
C LEU A 10 -20.08 6.52 13.74
N SER A 11 -20.05 7.18 14.91
CA SER A 11 -18.82 7.70 15.50
C SER A 11 -17.84 6.58 15.87
N SER A 12 -18.33 5.46 16.39
CA SER A 12 -17.51 4.29 16.72
C SER A 12 -16.90 3.65 15.47
N MET A 13 -17.68 3.49 14.39
CA MET A 13 -17.20 2.96 13.12
C MET A 13 -16.20 3.90 12.45
N ALA A 14 -16.47 5.20 12.48
CA ALA A 14 -15.55 6.22 11.97
C ALA A 14 -14.22 6.20 12.73
N PHE A 15 -14.26 6.09 14.06
CA PHE A 15 -13.07 5.94 14.90
C PHE A 15 -12.31 4.64 14.56
N TRP A 16 -13.01 3.51 14.44
CA TRP A 16 -12.42 2.23 14.09
C TRP A 16 -11.68 2.29 12.75
N LYS A 17 -12.32 2.88 11.73
CA LYS A 17 -11.71 3.09 10.41
C LYS A 17 -10.52 4.05 10.48
N TRP A 18 -10.64 5.16 11.20
CA TRP A 18 -9.56 6.14 11.37
C TRP A 18 -8.31 5.53 12.01
N LYS A 19 -8.49 4.65 13.00
CA LYS A 19 -7.38 3.95 13.68
C LYS A 19 -6.94 2.67 12.98
N ASN A 20 -7.52 2.34 11.81
CA ASN A 20 -7.31 1.09 11.09
C ASN A 20 -7.52 -0.17 11.94
N LEU A 21 -8.42 -0.09 12.92
CA LEU A 21 -8.64 -1.15 13.90
C LEU A 21 -9.33 -2.36 13.27
N ASN A 22 -10.15 -2.16 12.25
CA ASN A 22 -10.78 -3.24 11.48
C ASN A 22 -9.76 -4.21 10.85
N THR A 23 -8.56 -3.73 10.50
CA THR A 23 -7.49 -4.56 9.93
C THR A 23 -6.65 -5.17 11.04
N ILE A 24 -6.25 -4.36 12.01
CA ILE A 24 -5.35 -4.77 13.11
C ILE A 24 -6.03 -5.80 14.02
N SER A 25 -7.35 -5.74 14.20
CA SER A 25 -8.10 -6.68 15.04
C SER A 25 -8.28 -8.05 14.40
N ASN A 26 -8.05 -8.19 13.09
CA ASN A 26 -8.28 -9.45 12.42
C ASN A 26 -7.30 -10.51 12.93
N LEU A 27 -7.82 -11.68 13.33
CA LEU A 27 -7.07 -12.83 13.86
C LEU A 27 -6.14 -12.53 15.05
N THR A 28 -6.27 -11.38 15.73
CA THR A 28 -5.39 -11.01 16.84
C THR A 28 -6.02 -11.28 18.20
N LYS A 29 -5.24 -11.92 19.08
CA LYS A 29 -5.54 -12.02 20.53
C LYS A 29 -4.69 -11.04 21.37
N ASP A 30 -3.87 -10.21 20.72
CA ASP A 30 -3.05 -9.19 21.40
C ASP A 30 -3.84 -7.91 21.64
N VAL A 31 -4.77 -8.00 22.58
CA VAL A 31 -5.69 -6.90 22.93
C VAL A 31 -4.95 -5.70 23.50
N ILE A 32 -3.87 -5.90 24.27
CA ILE A 32 -3.21 -4.81 25.00
C ILE A 32 -2.35 -3.97 24.04
N LYS A 33 -1.39 -4.61 23.36
CA LYS A 33 -0.40 -3.86 22.57
C LYS A 33 -0.98 -3.38 21.25
N LYS A 34 -1.79 -4.20 20.57
CA LYS A 34 -2.28 -3.87 19.21
C LYS A 34 -3.57 -3.08 19.20
N ILE A 35 -4.50 -3.35 20.13
CA ILE A 35 -5.84 -2.74 20.12
C ILE A 35 -5.95 -1.60 21.14
N CYS A 36 -5.76 -1.89 22.43
CA CYS A 36 -6.02 -0.93 23.49
C CYS A 36 -5.14 0.32 23.39
N SER A 37 -3.88 0.18 23.00
CA SER A 37 -2.95 1.30 22.77
C SER A 37 -3.43 2.30 21.71
N LYS A 38 -4.24 1.86 20.74
CA LYS A 38 -4.82 2.70 19.68
C LYS A 38 -6.14 3.33 20.07
N VAL A 39 -6.86 2.70 21.00
CA VAL A 39 -8.18 3.14 21.48
C VAL A 39 -8.04 4.24 22.53
N GLY A 40 -7.09 4.12 23.47
CA GLY A 40 -6.91 5.13 24.51
C GLY A 40 -5.78 4.82 25.49
N LYS A 41 -5.52 5.77 26.39
CA LYS A 41 -4.47 5.66 27.42
C LYS A 41 -4.77 4.51 28.39
N ASN A 42 -3.71 3.90 28.91
CA ASN A 42 -3.81 2.93 29.99
C ASN A 42 -4.04 3.69 31.30
N THR A 43 -5.07 3.31 32.04
CA THR A 43 -5.52 4.04 33.24
C THR A 43 -5.67 3.05 34.40
N PRO A 44 -5.16 3.39 35.60
CA PRO A 44 -5.38 2.58 36.80
C PRO A 44 -6.86 2.47 37.14
N ILE A 45 -7.31 1.26 37.44
CA ILE A 45 -8.67 0.97 37.91
C ILE A 45 -8.61 -0.14 38.98
N LYS A 46 -9.77 -0.49 39.54
CA LYS A 46 -9.93 -1.68 40.37
C LYS A 46 -10.51 -2.83 39.56
N ASP A 47 -10.10 -4.06 39.84
CA ASP A 47 -10.73 -5.26 39.27
C ASP A 47 -12.02 -5.64 40.02
N GLU A 48 -12.67 -6.73 39.61
CA GLU A 48 -13.91 -7.24 40.23
C GLU A 48 -13.76 -7.61 41.72
N ASN A 49 -12.52 -7.82 42.19
CA ASN A 49 -12.19 -8.17 43.58
C ASN A 49 -11.56 -6.98 44.34
N ASN A 50 -11.68 -5.76 43.80
CA ASN A 50 -11.15 -4.52 44.38
C ASN A 50 -9.60 -4.44 44.47
N HIS A 51 -8.88 -5.28 43.74
CA HIS A 51 -7.42 -5.20 43.60
C HIS A 51 -7.02 -4.16 42.55
N ASN A 52 -5.79 -3.65 42.66
CA ASN A 52 -5.25 -2.70 41.69
C ASN A 52 -5.07 -3.37 40.31
N SER A 53 -5.62 -2.75 39.27
CA SER A 53 -5.49 -3.19 37.88
C SER A 53 -5.45 -1.99 36.93
N THR A 54 -5.57 -2.25 35.63
CA THR A 54 -5.65 -1.22 34.59
C THR A 54 -6.74 -1.53 33.59
N ASN A 55 -7.29 -0.50 32.96
CA ASN A 55 -8.36 -0.65 31.97
C ASN A 55 -7.95 -1.55 30.77
N HIS A 56 -6.67 -1.59 30.39
CA HIS A 56 -6.19 -2.48 29.31
C HIS A 56 -6.18 -3.95 29.75
N ILE A 57 -5.73 -4.22 30.98
CA ILE A 57 -5.69 -5.59 31.55
C ILE A 57 -7.10 -6.16 31.67
N GLU A 58 -8.03 -5.40 32.25
CA GLU A 58 -9.41 -5.87 32.45
C GLU A 58 -10.15 -6.07 31.11
N LYS A 59 -9.89 -5.22 30.11
CA LYS A 59 -10.41 -5.43 28.73
C LYS A 59 -9.87 -6.71 28.10
N LYS A 60 -8.58 -7.01 28.27
CA LYS A 60 -8.01 -8.27 27.78
C LYS A 60 -8.64 -9.47 28.49
N LYS A 61 -8.77 -9.44 29.82
CA LYS A 61 -9.43 -10.50 30.59
C LYS A 61 -10.86 -10.75 30.09
N MET A 62 -11.66 -9.68 29.92
CA MET A 62 -13.03 -9.79 29.41
C MET A 62 -13.07 -10.36 27.99
N PHE A 63 -12.15 -9.93 27.13
CA PHE A 63 -12.03 -10.46 25.77
C PHE A 63 -11.69 -11.96 25.78
N ASP A 64 -10.68 -12.38 26.52
CA ASP A 64 -10.22 -13.77 26.58
C ASP A 64 -11.25 -14.70 27.25
N LYS A 65 -11.93 -14.22 28.30
CA LYS A 65 -12.89 -15.02 29.08
C LYS A 65 -14.24 -15.13 28.38
N THR A 66 -14.72 -14.04 27.79
CA THR A 66 -16.11 -13.90 27.35
C THR A 66 -16.21 -13.57 25.86
N THR A 67 -15.77 -12.38 25.45
CA THR A 67 -16.06 -11.83 24.10
C THR A 67 -15.54 -12.75 22.99
N SER A 68 -14.29 -13.22 23.09
CA SER A 68 -13.69 -14.12 22.09
C SER A 68 -14.48 -15.42 21.90
N LYS A 69 -15.03 -15.97 22.99
CA LYS A 69 -15.80 -17.22 22.97
C LYS A 69 -17.22 -17.00 22.46
N VAL A 70 -17.90 -15.95 22.95
CA VAL A 70 -19.28 -15.62 22.54
C VAL A 70 -19.35 -15.30 21.05
N PHE A 71 -18.40 -14.49 20.56
CA PHE A 71 -18.32 -14.16 19.14
C PHE A 71 -17.60 -15.23 18.32
N LYS A 72 -17.19 -16.36 18.94
CA LYS A 72 -16.53 -17.49 18.28
C LYS A 72 -15.44 -17.02 17.33
N ILE A 73 -14.55 -16.15 17.82
CA ILE A 73 -13.56 -15.50 16.95
C ILE A 73 -12.61 -16.50 16.28
N ASP A 74 -12.43 -17.67 16.90
CA ASP A 74 -11.64 -18.79 16.38
C ASP A 74 -12.39 -19.57 15.27
N GLU A 75 -13.70 -19.33 15.09
CA GLU A 75 -14.57 -19.88 14.03
C GLU A 75 -15.01 -18.79 13.03
N CYS A 76 -14.55 -17.55 13.19
CA CYS A 76 -15.01 -16.42 12.39
C CYS A 76 -14.49 -16.54 10.96
N LYS A 77 -15.37 -16.95 10.03
CA LYS A 77 -15.08 -17.08 8.60
C LYS A 77 -15.05 -15.77 7.81
N LEU A 78 -15.19 -14.64 8.50
CA LEU A 78 -15.20 -13.33 7.86
C LEU A 78 -13.74 -12.94 7.54
N GLY A 79 -13.33 -13.18 6.30
CA GLY A 79 -11.92 -13.18 5.87
C GLY A 79 -11.44 -14.54 5.34
N ASP A 80 -12.20 -15.61 5.61
CA ASP A 80 -12.01 -16.93 5.01
C ASP A 80 -12.61 -16.94 3.60
N ALA A 81 -11.97 -16.23 2.68
CA ALA A 81 -11.72 -16.88 1.41
C ALA A 81 -10.85 -18.10 1.76
N GLU A 82 -11.27 -19.30 1.36
CA GLU A 82 -10.46 -20.51 1.50
C GLU A 82 -8.99 -20.20 1.16
N ASN A 83 -8.12 -20.23 2.17
CA ASN A 83 -6.68 -19.90 2.11
C ASN A 83 -6.30 -18.40 2.09
N VAL A 84 -6.54 -17.67 3.19
CA VAL A 84 -5.50 -16.76 3.66
C VAL A 84 -4.60 -17.60 4.57
N SER A 85 -3.55 -18.17 3.99
CA SER A 85 -2.48 -18.79 4.77
C SER A 85 -2.02 -17.82 5.86
N ASN A 86 -1.32 -18.30 6.90
CA ASN A 86 -0.48 -17.47 7.78
C ASN A 86 0.68 -16.84 6.98
N ASP A 87 0.38 -16.27 5.83
CA ASP A 87 1.31 -15.86 4.82
C ASP A 87 1.94 -14.53 5.22
N LYS A 88 3.22 -14.43 4.90
CA LYS A 88 4.04 -13.32 5.32
C LYS A 88 4.16 -12.32 4.18
N GLY A 89 3.82 -11.06 4.49
CA GLY A 89 4.04 -9.92 3.61
C GLY A 89 2.76 -9.33 3.02
N THR A 90 2.99 -8.44 2.07
CA THR A 90 1.95 -7.67 1.37
C THR A 90 2.26 -7.70 -0.12
N VAL A 91 1.24 -7.88 -0.97
CA VAL A 91 1.36 -7.78 -2.43
C VAL A 91 0.60 -6.55 -2.93
N ILE A 92 1.30 -5.68 -3.66
CA ILE A 92 0.74 -4.54 -4.36
C ILE A 92 0.72 -4.87 -5.85
N VAL A 93 -0.41 -4.67 -6.51
CA VAL A 93 -0.56 -4.92 -7.95
C VAL A 93 -0.99 -3.64 -8.63
N ILE A 94 -0.20 -3.18 -9.59
CA ILE A 94 -0.50 -2.01 -10.42
C ILE A 94 -0.86 -2.49 -11.81
N SER A 95 -2.10 -2.19 -12.23
CA SER A 95 -2.61 -2.71 -13.48
C SER A 95 -1.87 -2.16 -14.72
N GLY A 96 -1.89 -2.94 -15.79
CA GLY A 96 -1.44 -2.56 -17.12
C GLY A 96 -2.48 -1.76 -17.91
N LYS A 97 -3.76 -1.88 -17.54
CA LYS A 97 -4.88 -1.19 -18.19
C LYS A 97 -5.15 0.15 -17.52
N GLY A 98 -5.31 1.21 -18.31
CA GLY A 98 -5.67 2.53 -17.80
C GLY A 98 -7.05 2.47 -17.14
N SER A 99 -7.21 3.10 -15.98
CA SER A 99 -8.50 3.06 -15.28
C SER A 99 -9.34 4.31 -15.50
N LYS A 100 -8.70 5.48 -15.45
CA LYS A 100 -9.33 6.80 -15.58
C LYS A 100 -8.27 7.87 -15.74
N TYR A 101 -8.72 9.09 -16.00
CA TYR A 101 -7.88 10.28 -15.89
C TYR A 101 -7.95 10.88 -14.48
N ILE A 102 -6.79 11.33 -13.98
CA ILE A 102 -6.71 12.33 -12.91
C ILE A 102 -6.03 13.55 -13.51
N SER A 103 -6.74 14.67 -13.54
CA SER A 103 -6.40 15.81 -14.39
C SER A 103 -6.23 15.36 -15.85
N ASN A 104 -5.02 15.35 -16.39
CA ASN A 104 -4.73 14.95 -17.78
C ASN A 104 -3.92 13.65 -17.88
N TRP A 105 -3.78 12.90 -16.79
CA TRP A 105 -2.90 11.73 -16.72
C TRP A 105 -3.70 10.46 -16.55
N VAL A 106 -3.36 9.43 -17.34
CA VAL A 106 -3.91 8.10 -17.13
C VAL A 106 -3.34 7.56 -15.82
N VAL A 107 -4.24 7.05 -14.98
CA VAL A 107 -3.89 6.36 -13.74
C VAL A 107 -4.35 4.92 -13.78
N TYR A 108 -3.57 4.08 -13.13
CA TYR A 108 -3.71 2.63 -13.14
C TYR A 108 -4.21 2.18 -11.79
N LYS A 109 -5.19 1.28 -11.79
CA LYS A 109 -5.75 0.74 -10.55
C LYS A 109 -4.64 -0.01 -9.79
N THR A 110 -4.39 0.43 -8.57
CA THR A 110 -3.42 -0.17 -7.65
C THR A 110 -4.18 -0.87 -6.53
N ARG A 111 -3.99 -2.18 -6.42
CA ARG A 111 -4.65 -3.05 -5.44
C ARG A 111 -3.63 -3.52 -4.43
N VAL A 112 -3.97 -3.51 -3.14
CA VAL A 112 -3.10 -3.99 -2.06
C VAL A 112 -3.77 -5.19 -1.40
N TYR A 113 -3.01 -6.27 -1.27
CA TYR A 113 -3.38 -7.52 -0.60
C TYR A 113 -2.45 -7.71 0.61
N GLN A 114 -2.97 -7.57 1.82
CA GLN A 114 -2.20 -7.79 3.06
C GLN A 114 -2.20 -9.26 3.48
N ASN A 115 -1.19 -9.67 4.25
CA ASN A 115 -1.04 -11.04 4.74
C ASN A 115 -1.03 -12.07 3.60
N MET A 116 -0.33 -11.72 2.52
CA MET A 116 -0.26 -12.51 1.30
C MET A 116 1.16 -12.47 0.78
N SER A 117 1.78 -13.64 0.57
CA SER A 117 3.03 -13.74 -0.17
C SER A 117 2.77 -13.64 -1.67
N LEU A 118 3.84 -13.39 -2.42
CA LEU A 118 3.76 -13.36 -3.87
C LEU A 118 3.31 -14.70 -4.47
N ASP A 119 3.74 -15.83 -3.91
CA ASP A 119 3.42 -17.15 -4.45
C ASP A 119 1.93 -17.49 -4.23
N THR A 120 1.40 -17.16 -3.05
CA THR A 120 -0.04 -17.30 -2.79
C THR A 120 -0.85 -16.38 -3.69
N TYR A 121 -0.44 -15.12 -3.86
CA TYR A 121 -1.09 -14.21 -4.82
C TYR A 121 -1.16 -14.84 -6.22
N LYS A 122 -0.03 -15.33 -6.75
CA LYS A 122 0.02 -15.96 -8.08
C LYS A 122 -0.90 -17.17 -8.18
N LYS A 123 -0.91 -18.05 -7.16
CA LYS A 123 -1.77 -19.23 -7.11
C LYS A 123 -3.26 -18.85 -7.13
N LEU A 124 -3.67 -17.88 -6.31
CA LEU A 124 -5.05 -17.42 -6.24
C LEU A 124 -5.46 -16.67 -7.50
N ASN A 125 -4.58 -15.86 -8.08
CA ASN A 125 -4.83 -15.13 -9.32
C ASN A 125 -5.06 -16.10 -10.49
N ASN A 126 -4.21 -17.13 -10.63
CA ASN A 126 -4.33 -18.12 -11.69
C ASN A 126 -5.59 -19.00 -11.59
N THR A 127 -6.17 -19.10 -10.39
CA THR A 127 -7.40 -19.87 -10.14
C THR A 127 -8.64 -19.00 -10.04
N ASN A 128 -8.53 -17.69 -10.30
CA ASN A 128 -9.61 -16.70 -10.13
C ASN A 128 -10.24 -16.72 -8.71
N LYS A 129 -9.42 -16.97 -7.69
CA LYS A 129 -9.81 -17.04 -6.27
C LYS A 129 -9.19 -15.94 -5.42
N LEU A 130 -8.77 -14.83 -6.04
CA LEU A 130 -8.26 -13.70 -5.27
C LEU A 130 -9.38 -13.12 -4.39
N PRO A 131 -9.10 -12.81 -3.11
CA PRO A 131 -10.01 -12.04 -2.28
C PRO A 131 -10.15 -10.62 -2.81
N ASN A 132 -11.10 -9.86 -2.26
CA ASN A 132 -11.14 -8.42 -2.49
C ASN A 132 -9.89 -7.77 -1.89
N PRO A 133 -9.25 -6.81 -2.58
CA PRO A 133 -8.10 -6.10 -2.03
C PRO A 133 -8.51 -5.24 -0.83
N GLU A 134 -7.70 -5.22 0.24
CA GLU A 134 -7.99 -4.42 1.44
C GLU A 134 -7.82 -2.93 1.20
N TYR A 135 -7.03 -2.53 0.19
CA TYR A 135 -6.93 -1.14 -0.24
C TYR A 135 -6.81 -1.01 -1.75
N VAL A 136 -7.49 0.01 -2.27
CA VAL A 136 -7.42 0.40 -3.67
C VAL A 136 -7.07 1.87 -3.76
N THR A 137 -6.05 2.17 -4.57
CA THR A 137 -5.66 3.53 -4.96
C THR A 137 -5.36 3.55 -6.46
N TYR A 138 -4.86 4.68 -6.95
CA TYR A 138 -4.52 4.87 -8.35
C TYR A 138 -3.17 5.55 -8.47
N LEU A 139 -2.30 4.98 -9.29
CA LEU A 139 -0.98 5.53 -9.59
C LEU A 139 -0.84 5.75 -11.08
N SER A 140 -0.38 6.92 -11.49
CA SER A 140 0.18 7.11 -12.82
C SER A 140 1.54 6.43 -12.89
N ARG A 141 1.85 5.95 -14.10
CA ARG A 141 3.11 5.28 -14.45
C ARG A 141 3.86 6.02 -15.54
N ASP A 142 3.29 7.13 -15.99
CA ASP A 142 3.86 7.97 -17.02
C ASP A 142 5.11 8.68 -16.47
N ALA A 143 6.20 8.60 -17.22
CA ALA A 143 7.44 9.29 -16.94
C ALA A 143 7.63 10.37 -18.01
N HIS A 144 7.04 11.55 -17.80
CA HIS A 144 7.04 12.63 -18.77
C HIS A 144 7.86 13.82 -18.31
N GLY A 145 8.97 13.57 -17.60
CA GLY A 145 9.94 14.58 -17.19
C GLY A 145 10.41 15.47 -18.33
N ASP A 146 9.75 16.61 -18.55
CA ASP A 146 9.93 17.45 -19.74
C ASP A 146 10.97 18.58 -19.57
N LYS A 147 11.60 18.66 -18.40
CA LYS A 147 12.65 19.66 -18.08
C LYS A 147 14.03 19.14 -18.43
N ALA A 148 14.88 20.01 -18.98
CA ALA A 148 16.27 19.70 -19.34
C ALA A 148 17.08 19.05 -18.19
N LYS A 149 16.82 19.42 -16.93
CA LYS A 149 17.47 18.84 -15.75
C LYS A 149 17.23 17.34 -15.56
N TYR A 150 16.22 16.77 -16.22
CA TYR A 150 15.90 15.35 -16.18
C TYR A 150 16.67 14.54 -17.23
N GLY A 151 17.46 15.21 -18.08
CA GLY A 151 18.21 14.58 -19.15
C GLY A 151 17.34 14.20 -20.35
N LYS A 152 17.97 13.57 -21.34
CA LYS A 152 17.28 13.09 -22.54
C LYS A 152 16.69 11.70 -22.29
N HIS A 153 15.43 11.53 -22.66
CA HIS A 153 14.71 10.26 -22.66
C HIS A 153 15.35 9.28 -23.65
N SER A 154 15.45 8.02 -23.22
CA SER A 154 15.95 6.93 -24.07
C SER A 154 14.98 6.62 -25.21
N GLU A 155 15.52 6.15 -26.34
CA GLU A 155 14.75 5.57 -27.45
C GLU A 155 14.18 4.18 -27.13
N LEU A 156 14.64 3.57 -26.04
CA LEU A 156 14.12 2.32 -25.51
C LEU A 156 13.02 2.62 -24.48
N ARG A 157 11.86 1.99 -24.62
CA ARG A 157 10.68 2.19 -23.76
C ARG A 157 10.97 2.15 -22.26
N TYR A 158 11.83 1.23 -21.84
CA TYR A 158 12.20 1.04 -20.43
C TYR A 158 13.63 1.51 -20.09
N GLY A 159 14.23 2.29 -20.99
CA GLY A 159 15.55 2.88 -20.79
C GLY A 159 15.54 4.07 -19.83
N THR A 160 16.67 4.78 -19.75
CA THR A 160 16.86 5.95 -18.88
C THR A 160 15.77 7.01 -19.10
N ALA A 161 15.33 7.61 -17.98
CA ALA A 161 14.28 8.63 -17.87
C ALA A 161 12.86 8.22 -18.32
N ASN A 162 12.66 7.03 -18.85
CA ASN A 162 11.32 6.51 -19.23
C ASN A 162 10.63 5.75 -18.09
N GLU A 163 9.46 5.16 -18.40
CA GLU A 163 8.65 4.43 -17.43
C GLU A 163 9.41 3.26 -16.79
N THR A 164 9.04 2.89 -15.56
CA THR A 164 9.55 1.70 -14.89
C THR A 164 9.09 0.44 -15.63
N PRO A 165 9.96 -0.56 -15.84
CA PRO A 165 9.62 -1.74 -16.61
C PRO A 165 8.52 -2.54 -15.88
N PRO A 166 7.70 -3.31 -16.61
CA PRO A 166 6.87 -4.31 -15.97
C PRO A 166 7.75 -5.37 -15.30
N GLY A 167 7.24 -5.94 -14.21
CA GLY A 167 7.96 -6.94 -13.46
C GLY A 167 7.54 -7.02 -12.00
N GLU A 168 8.27 -7.85 -11.27
CA GLU A 168 8.08 -8.10 -9.86
C GLU A 168 9.24 -7.47 -9.09
N TYR A 169 8.89 -6.59 -8.16
CA TYR A 169 9.85 -5.88 -7.33
C TYR A 169 9.47 -5.99 -5.86
N TYR A 170 10.30 -5.39 -5.02
CA TYR A 170 10.01 -5.03 -3.65
C TYR A 170 9.68 -3.54 -3.59
N LEU A 171 8.92 -3.16 -2.56
CA LEU A 171 8.83 -1.79 -2.10
C LEU A 171 9.58 -1.70 -0.76
N ILE A 172 10.46 -0.72 -0.64
CA ILE A 172 11.26 -0.49 0.57
C ILE A 172 11.01 0.90 1.14
N PRO A 173 11.09 1.09 2.48
CA PRO A 173 10.99 2.41 3.07
C PRO A 173 12.23 3.25 2.72
N ALA A 174 12.07 4.56 2.75
CA ALA A 174 13.17 5.50 2.58
C ALA A 174 14.23 5.37 3.67
N VAL A 175 15.48 5.66 3.29
CA VAL A 175 16.61 5.82 4.21
C VAL A 175 17.01 7.29 4.33
N SER A 176 17.87 7.62 5.30
CA SER A 176 18.35 8.98 5.50
C SER A 176 18.94 9.58 4.22
N GLY A 177 18.60 10.83 3.92
CA GLY A 177 19.03 11.55 2.71
C GLY A 177 18.11 11.37 1.49
N GLN A 178 17.13 10.47 1.54
CA GLN A 178 16.15 10.30 0.46
C GLN A 178 14.93 11.22 0.64
N THR A 179 14.43 11.75 -0.47
CA THR A 179 13.33 12.74 -0.49
C THR A 179 11.93 12.14 -0.32
N TYR A 180 11.69 10.96 -0.87
CA TYR A 180 10.37 10.30 -0.87
C TYR A 180 10.30 9.22 0.20
N LYS A 181 9.10 8.70 0.49
CA LYS A 181 8.88 7.76 1.60
C LYS A 181 9.10 6.29 1.25
N MET A 182 8.95 5.92 -0.01
CA MET A 182 8.96 4.52 -0.45
C MET A 182 9.53 4.40 -1.87
N TYR A 183 10.38 3.39 -2.06
CA TYR A 183 11.15 3.17 -3.28
C TYR A 183 10.99 1.74 -3.79
N LEU A 184 11.01 1.58 -5.12
CA LEU A 184 11.06 0.26 -5.74
C LEU A 184 12.48 -0.31 -5.64
N SER A 185 12.56 -1.63 -5.53
CA SER A 185 13.81 -2.35 -5.32
C SER A 185 13.74 -3.74 -5.95
N SER A 186 14.79 -4.18 -6.64
CA SER A 186 14.88 -5.56 -7.15
C SER A 186 15.34 -6.56 -6.08
N ASP A 187 16.08 -6.11 -5.07
CA ASP A 187 16.69 -6.97 -4.04
C ASP A 187 16.02 -6.87 -2.66
N GLY A 188 15.08 -5.93 -2.48
CA GLY A 188 14.41 -5.63 -1.22
C GLY A 188 15.28 -4.88 -0.21
N LYS A 189 16.45 -4.38 -0.63
CA LYS A 189 17.45 -3.77 0.26
C LYS A 189 17.89 -2.39 -0.22
N SER A 190 18.13 -2.25 -1.51
CA SER A 190 18.64 -1.04 -2.13
C SER A 190 17.60 -0.43 -3.08
N PRO A 191 17.56 0.92 -3.24
CA PRO A 191 16.56 1.59 -4.08
C PRO A 191 16.92 1.49 -5.57
N PHE A 192 17.37 0.31 -6.00
CA PHE A 192 17.75 0.01 -7.38
C PHE A 192 16.85 -1.09 -7.93
N ILE A 193 16.39 -0.88 -9.15
CA ILE A 193 15.67 -1.87 -9.93
C ILE A 193 16.51 -2.31 -11.12
N ASN A 194 16.38 -3.57 -11.49
CA ASN A 194 16.94 -4.12 -12.72
C ASN A 194 15.82 -4.31 -13.73
N GLY A 195 15.91 -3.61 -14.86
CA GLY A 195 14.99 -3.74 -15.98
C GLY A 195 15.65 -4.37 -17.20
N ILE A 196 14.84 -4.69 -18.20
CA ILE A 196 15.30 -5.25 -19.48
C ILE A 196 16.33 -4.38 -20.21
N HIS A 197 16.35 -3.06 -19.95
CA HIS A 197 17.31 -2.11 -20.53
C HIS A 197 18.30 -1.54 -19.51
N GLY A 198 18.55 -2.27 -18.41
CA GLY A 198 19.57 -1.92 -17.42
C GLY A 198 19.02 -1.53 -16.05
N SER A 199 19.95 -1.22 -15.14
CA SER A 199 19.65 -0.86 -13.76
C SER A 199 19.28 0.61 -13.62
N ARG A 200 18.35 0.92 -12.71
CA ARG A 200 17.91 2.29 -12.39
C ARG A 200 17.75 2.47 -10.91
N GLY A 201 18.28 3.58 -10.39
CA GLY A 201 18.17 3.97 -8.99
C GLY A 201 17.03 4.97 -8.75
N GLY A 202 16.48 4.97 -7.54
CA GLY A 202 15.65 6.07 -7.04
C GLY A 202 14.22 6.11 -7.57
N VAL A 203 13.72 5.03 -8.18
CA VAL A 203 12.33 4.93 -8.59
C VAL A 203 11.43 4.88 -7.35
N ALA A 204 10.58 5.89 -7.18
CA ALA A 204 9.77 6.07 -5.99
C ALA A 204 8.27 6.10 -6.29
N ILE A 205 7.45 5.96 -5.25
CA ILE A 205 6.04 6.36 -5.27
C ILE A 205 5.92 7.72 -4.60
N HIS A 206 5.42 8.73 -5.33
CA HIS A 206 5.31 10.10 -4.80
C HIS A 206 4.11 10.87 -5.35
N GLN A 207 3.89 12.09 -4.85
CA GLN A 207 2.67 12.85 -5.07
C GLN A 207 2.60 13.60 -6.41
N TYR A 208 3.76 13.97 -6.95
CA TYR A 208 3.85 14.93 -8.04
C TYR A 208 3.21 14.47 -9.36
N SER A 209 3.05 15.42 -10.29
CA SER A 209 2.64 15.14 -11.67
C SER A 209 3.65 14.23 -12.40
N PRO A 210 3.21 13.39 -13.36
CA PRO A 210 4.08 12.69 -14.31
C PRO A 210 5.12 13.57 -15.03
N LYS A 211 4.85 14.88 -15.19
CA LYS A 211 5.83 15.87 -15.69
C LYS A 211 7.08 16.03 -14.84
N PHE A 212 7.04 15.55 -13.59
CA PHE A 212 8.14 15.63 -12.64
C PHE A 212 8.65 14.24 -12.24
N ALA A 213 8.31 13.21 -13.02
CA ALA A 213 8.69 11.82 -12.79
C ALA A 213 9.56 11.29 -13.93
N ILE A 214 10.65 10.61 -13.56
CA ILE A 214 11.54 9.87 -14.46
C ILE A 214 11.56 8.40 -14.04
N GLY A 215 10.48 7.69 -14.38
CA GLY A 215 10.24 6.29 -14.00
C GLY A 215 9.44 6.13 -12.71
N CYS A 216 9.37 7.15 -11.85
CA CYS A 216 8.57 7.12 -10.63
C CYS A 216 7.08 6.89 -10.92
N LEU A 217 6.39 6.33 -9.92
CA LEU A 217 4.96 6.14 -9.91
C LEU A 217 4.32 7.27 -9.11
N THR A 218 3.22 7.85 -9.59
CA THR A 218 2.69 9.05 -8.95
C THR A 218 1.21 9.04 -8.64
N THR A 219 0.81 9.68 -7.53
CA THR A 219 -0.62 9.85 -7.18
C THR A 219 -1.28 11.02 -7.91
N VAL A 220 -0.51 11.80 -8.68
CA VAL A 220 -1.01 12.94 -9.47
C VAL A 220 -1.71 13.99 -8.60
N SER A 221 -1.26 14.16 -7.35
CA SER A 221 -1.87 15.05 -6.34
C SER A 221 -1.09 16.35 -6.14
N GLY A 222 -0.12 16.65 -7.01
CA GLY A 222 0.60 17.93 -6.98
C GLY A 222 1.50 18.03 -5.76
N ASN A 223 1.23 18.96 -4.84
CA ASN A 223 1.96 19.08 -3.57
C ASN A 223 1.29 18.32 -2.41
N ASP A 224 0.09 17.78 -2.62
CA ASP A 224 -0.64 17.06 -1.57
C ASP A 224 -0.05 15.66 -1.35
N THR A 225 0.53 15.45 -0.17
CA THR A 225 1.13 14.17 0.24
C THR A 225 0.13 13.22 0.91
N SER A 226 -1.13 13.62 1.10
CA SER A 226 -2.14 12.84 1.82
C SER A 226 -2.32 11.42 1.28
N LEU A 227 -2.40 11.26 -0.05
CA LEU A 227 -2.58 9.96 -0.70
C LEU A 227 -1.36 9.05 -0.55
N VAL A 228 -0.15 9.61 -0.66
CA VAL A 228 1.11 8.88 -0.46
C VAL A 228 1.26 8.45 1.00
N ASN A 229 0.96 9.36 1.94
CA ASN A 229 0.98 9.05 3.37
C ASN A 229 -0.04 7.98 3.72
N LYS A 230 -1.26 8.07 3.18
CA LYS A 230 -2.30 7.07 3.41
C LYS A 230 -1.91 5.69 2.88
N LEU A 231 -1.27 5.61 1.70
CA LEU A 231 -0.72 4.35 1.20
C LEU A 231 0.41 3.84 2.11
N PHE A 232 1.35 4.70 2.50
CA PHE A 232 2.46 4.34 3.39
C PHE A 232 1.95 3.77 4.72
N ASP A 233 1.02 4.46 5.37
CA ASP A 233 0.45 4.08 6.66
C ASP A 233 -0.39 2.79 6.56
N PHE A 234 -0.97 2.52 5.38
CA PHE A 234 -1.68 1.28 5.12
C PHE A 234 -0.73 0.09 5.00
N LEU A 235 0.49 0.28 4.49
CA LEU A 235 1.48 -0.78 4.28
C LEU A 235 2.24 -1.11 5.57
N THR A 236 1.58 -1.79 6.50
CA THR A 236 2.12 -2.08 7.85
C THR A 236 3.39 -2.91 7.85
N ASP A 237 3.63 -3.73 6.83
CA ASP A 237 4.84 -4.54 6.69
C ASP A 237 6.06 -3.72 6.22
N LEU A 238 5.84 -2.62 5.50
CA LEU A 238 6.91 -1.79 4.92
C LEU A 238 7.93 -1.25 5.95
N PRO A 239 7.53 -0.72 7.12
CA PRO A 239 8.48 -0.22 8.12
C PRO A 239 9.16 -1.31 8.95
N LEU A 240 8.66 -2.55 8.95
CA LEU A 240 9.06 -3.58 9.93
C LEU A 240 10.46 -4.13 9.69
N LYS A 241 10.97 -4.06 8.45
CA LYS A 241 12.28 -4.63 8.05
C LYS A 241 12.47 -6.08 8.53
N ASP A 242 11.37 -6.83 8.63
CA ASP A 242 11.33 -8.21 9.09
C ASP A 242 11.20 -9.17 7.88
N ASP A 243 10.83 -10.41 8.14
CA ASP A 243 10.63 -11.43 7.11
C ASP A 243 9.29 -11.30 6.35
N ARG A 244 8.61 -10.15 6.46
CA ARG A 244 7.35 -9.84 5.79
C ARG A 244 7.58 -8.79 4.69
N PRO A 245 7.98 -9.19 3.48
CA PRO A 245 8.28 -8.22 2.42
C PRO A 245 7.01 -7.57 1.87
N VAL A 246 7.13 -6.32 1.43
CA VAL A 246 6.16 -5.69 0.55
C VAL A 246 6.60 -5.93 -0.90
N ARG A 247 5.86 -6.78 -1.61
CA ARG A 247 6.09 -7.11 -3.02
C ARG A 247 5.21 -6.22 -3.90
N ILE A 248 5.73 -5.82 -5.04
CA ILE A 248 4.98 -5.01 -6.02
C ILE A 248 5.06 -5.67 -7.39
N ILE A 249 3.91 -5.84 -8.04
CA ILE A 249 3.76 -6.36 -9.39
C ILE A 249 3.35 -5.18 -10.28
N LEU A 250 4.20 -4.84 -11.24
CA LEU A 250 3.90 -3.89 -12.31
C LEU A 250 3.54 -4.70 -13.55
N GLU A 251 2.26 -4.72 -13.90
CA GLU A 251 1.81 -5.33 -15.16
C GLU A 251 2.33 -4.53 -16.36
N GLU A 252 2.43 -5.15 -17.54
CA GLU A 252 2.77 -4.39 -18.74
C GLU A 252 1.66 -3.40 -19.11
N ARG A 253 2.04 -2.16 -19.32
CA ARG A 253 1.12 -1.05 -19.56
C ARG A 253 0.70 -0.99 -21.03
N GLN A 254 -0.57 -0.73 -21.28
CA GLN A 254 -1.05 -0.36 -22.61
C GLN A 254 -0.69 1.10 -22.90
N VAL A 255 -0.07 1.33 -24.05
CA VAL A 255 0.47 2.64 -24.44
C VAL A 255 0.22 2.91 -25.91
N LYS A 256 0.19 4.19 -26.26
CA LYS A 256 0.45 4.66 -27.62
C LYS A 256 1.87 5.21 -27.71
N GLU A 257 2.53 4.97 -28.84
CA GLU A 257 3.80 5.60 -29.18
C GLU A 257 3.53 6.96 -29.84
N GLU A 258 4.25 7.98 -29.40
CA GLU A 258 4.17 9.35 -29.85
C GLU A 258 5.57 9.93 -30.02
N ILE A 259 5.66 11.08 -30.68
CA ILE A 259 6.90 11.84 -30.81
C ILE A 259 6.92 12.94 -29.75
N TRP A 260 8.06 13.14 -29.10
CA TRP A 260 8.24 14.29 -28.21
C TRP A 260 8.21 15.59 -29.00
N SER A 261 7.50 16.59 -28.48
CA SER A 261 7.45 17.92 -29.11
C SER A 261 8.80 18.62 -29.12
N ASN A 262 9.68 18.33 -28.16
CA ASN A 262 11.03 18.85 -28.09
C ASN A 262 12.06 17.71 -28.28
N PRO A 263 12.78 17.65 -29.42
CA PRO A 263 13.74 16.58 -29.72
C PRO A 263 14.95 16.55 -28.77
N ASN A 264 15.22 17.65 -28.05
CA ASN A 264 16.26 17.71 -27.02
C ASN A 264 15.86 16.96 -25.74
N VAL A 265 14.55 16.77 -25.51
CA VAL A 265 14.01 16.01 -24.37
C VAL A 265 13.93 14.53 -24.71
N GLY A 266 13.60 14.16 -25.95
CA GLY A 266 13.54 12.77 -26.42
C GLY A 266 13.03 12.74 -27.85
N THR A 267 13.01 11.58 -28.52
CA THR A 267 12.37 11.48 -29.85
C THR A 267 11.18 10.52 -29.85
N LYS A 268 11.20 9.47 -29.01
CA LYS A 268 10.05 8.60 -28.74
C LYS A 268 9.44 8.78 -27.36
N LYS A 269 8.12 8.75 -27.30
CA LYS A 269 7.31 8.92 -26.09
C LYS A 269 6.25 7.82 -26.02
N TRP A 270 6.04 7.26 -24.83
CA TRP A 270 4.98 6.28 -24.58
C TRP A 270 3.97 6.84 -23.59
N THR A 271 2.76 7.08 -24.07
CA THR A 271 1.69 7.69 -23.27
C THR A 271 0.60 6.66 -22.99
N GLY A 272 0.06 6.70 -21.77
CA GLY A 272 -0.98 5.77 -21.35
C GLY A 272 -2.27 5.92 -22.12
N ILE A 273 -2.94 4.79 -22.32
CA ILE A 273 -4.31 4.73 -22.83
C ILE A 273 -5.23 4.07 -21.79
N LEU A 274 -6.52 4.39 -21.88
CA LEU A 274 -7.57 3.71 -21.10
C LEU A 274 -7.86 2.32 -21.67
#